data_AF-A0A1E1W6K8-F1
#
_entry.id   AF-A0A1E1W6K8-F1
#
_cell.length_a   1.000
_cell.length_b   1.000
_cell.length_c   1.000
_cell.angle_alpha   90.00
_cell.angle_beta   90.00
_cell.angle_gamma   90.00
#
_symmetry.space_group_name_H-M   'P 1'
#
loop_
_entity.id
_entity.type
_entity.pdbx_description
1 polymer ?
#
loop_
_entity_poly.entity_id
_entity_poly.type
_entity_poly.pdbx_seq_one_letter_code
_entity_poly.pdbx_strand_id
1 'polypeptide(L)'
;MIRKPSGTSDNINNSYSDPKMVRSTPEGKRIDHILFRADTPWKASVLNFGNPLEDRVPNQPFSYSDHNAVTLEVRFSRLSGSQMHQRVYSKDDSCYDSVKEAIKVCEEATVTISKSKTLYLTVGGLLFMFLLGTVGFWPPNVLYDVTKLIITALCLYCLVMGILWNKIEMNSLKSGQTALENFSRSRYDLIAE
;
A
#
# COMPACT_ATOMS: atom_id res chain seq x y z
N MET A 1 -11.81 -21.13 -17.82
CA MET A 1 -12.55 -21.28 -16.54
C MET A 1 -11.86 -20.41 -15.52
N ILE A 2 -12.56 -19.52 -14.83
CA ILE A 2 -11.94 -18.63 -13.82
C ILE A 2 -11.55 -19.48 -12.62
N ARG A 3 -10.26 -19.43 -12.23
CA ARG A 3 -9.76 -20.20 -11.08
C ARG A 3 -10.28 -19.60 -9.78
N LYS A 4 -10.30 -20.40 -8.71
CA LYS A 4 -10.65 -19.92 -7.37
C LYS A 4 -9.72 -18.76 -6.98
N PRO A 5 -10.24 -17.75 -6.25
CA PRO A 5 -9.42 -16.66 -5.76
C PRO A 5 -8.33 -17.17 -4.81
N SER A 6 -7.09 -16.76 -5.04
CA SER A 6 -5.94 -16.97 -4.14
C SER A 6 -5.30 -15.64 -3.73
N GLY A 7 -4.21 -15.72 -2.95
CA GLY A 7 -3.29 -14.60 -2.79
C GLY A 7 -2.75 -14.15 -4.15
N THR A 8 -2.53 -12.84 -4.28
CA THR A 8 -2.08 -12.20 -5.50
C THR A 8 -0.57 -11.98 -5.52
N SER A 9 0.09 -11.93 -4.36
CA SER A 9 1.56 -11.86 -4.28
C SER A 9 2.11 -12.88 -3.28
N ASP A 10 3.43 -13.10 -3.32
CA ASP A 10 4.18 -13.95 -2.37
C ASP A 10 3.63 -15.38 -2.18
N ASN A 11 2.93 -15.95 -3.17
CA ASN A 11 2.37 -17.30 -3.09
C ASN A 11 3.33 -18.36 -3.64
N ILE A 12 3.12 -19.62 -3.25
CA ILE A 12 3.94 -20.77 -3.65
C ILE A 12 3.97 -21.02 -5.17
N ASN A 13 2.94 -20.59 -5.87
CA ASN A 13 2.79 -20.85 -7.31
C ASN A 13 3.44 -19.76 -8.18
N ASN A 14 3.88 -18.64 -7.58
CA ASN A 14 4.52 -17.54 -8.27
C ASN A 14 6.06 -17.65 -8.21
N SER A 15 6.72 -17.52 -9.37
CA SER A 15 8.19 -17.67 -9.46
C SER A 15 9.00 -16.54 -8.85
N TYR A 16 8.38 -15.39 -8.57
CA TYR A 16 9.03 -14.20 -8.01
C TYR A 16 8.88 -14.09 -6.49
N SER A 17 8.13 -14.98 -5.87
CA SER A 17 7.89 -14.97 -4.43
C SER A 17 9.18 -15.20 -3.63
N ASP A 18 9.32 -14.50 -2.51
CA ASP A 18 10.41 -14.75 -1.56
C ASP A 18 10.24 -16.16 -0.94
N PRO A 19 11.23 -17.06 -1.08
CA PRO A 19 11.17 -18.42 -0.51
C PRO A 19 10.91 -18.44 0.99
N LYS A 20 11.31 -17.41 1.74
CA LYS A 20 11.02 -17.30 3.18
C LYS A 20 9.53 -17.06 3.42
N MET A 21 8.94 -16.16 2.65
CA MET A 21 7.51 -15.82 2.74
C MET A 21 6.62 -16.99 2.32
N VAL A 22 7.00 -17.71 1.26
CA VAL A 22 6.27 -18.90 0.79
C VAL A 22 6.21 -19.99 1.86
N ARG A 23 7.26 -20.15 2.67
CA ARG A 23 7.28 -21.14 3.76
C ARG A 23 6.34 -20.76 4.90
N SER A 24 6.23 -19.48 5.24
CA SER A 24 5.36 -19.01 6.32
C SER A 24 3.91 -18.84 5.87
N THR A 25 3.68 -18.51 4.60
CA THR A 25 2.37 -18.14 4.05
C THR A 25 2.24 -18.65 2.61
N PRO A 26 2.04 -19.97 2.41
CA PRO A 26 2.08 -20.57 1.07
C PRO A 26 0.96 -20.09 0.14
N GLU A 27 -0.19 -19.71 0.70
CA GLU A 27 -1.32 -19.13 -0.04
C GLU A 27 -1.04 -17.71 -0.57
N GLY A 28 0.04 -17.08 -0.11
CA GLY A 28 0.42 -15.72 -0.43
C GLY A 28 -0.45 -14.66 0.24
N LYS A 29 -0.21 -13.40 -0.14
CA LYS A 29 -0.94 -12.22 0.36
C LYS A 29 -1.96 -11.77 -0.66
N ARG A 30 -3.11 -11.27 -0.18
CA ARG A 30 -4.15 -10.71 -1.04
C ARG A 30 -4.08 -9.18 -1.01
N ILE A 31 -3.34 -8.61 -1.96
CA ILE A 31 -3.12 -7.15 -2.02
C ILE A 31 -3.83 -6.48 -3.20
N ASP A 32 -4.26 -7.24 -4.20
CA ASP A 32 -5.00 -6.73 -5.35
C ASP A 32 -6.51 -7.00 -5.18
N HIS A 33 -7.30 -5.93 -5.16
CA HIS A 33 -8.73 -5.96 -4.87
C HIS A 33 -9.55 -5.20 -5.92
N ILE A 34 -10.75 -5.70 -6.24
CA ILE A 34 -11.72 -5.01 -7.09
C ILE A 34 -12.92 -4.66 -6.21
N LEU A 35 -13.12 -3.36 -6.00
CA LEU A 35 -14.21 -2.81 -5.21
C LEU A 35 -15.22 -2.15 -6.16
N PHE A 36 -16.51 -2.37 -5.95
CA PHE A 36 -17.56 -1.70 -6.72
C PHE A 36 -18.74 -1.32 -5.82
N ARG A 37 -19.44 -0.26 -6.21
CA ARG A 37 -20.71 0.17 -5.63
C ARG A 37 -21.76 0.23 -6.73
N ALA A 38 -22.91 -0.38 -6.49
CA ALA A 38 -24.07 -0.27 -7.37
C ALA A 38 -25.10 0.63 -6.70
N ASP A 39 -25.42 1.75 -7.35
CA ASP A 39 -26.42 2.70 -6.88
C ASP A 39 -27.78 2.40 -7.53
N THR A 40 -28.87 2.74 -6.84
CA THR A 40 -30.24 2.60 -7.36
C THR A 40 -30.38 3.38 -8.68
N PRO A 41 -31.02 2.82 -9.73
CA PRO A 41 -31.85 1.61 -9.75
C PRO A 41 -31.11 0.32 -10.14
N TRP A 42 -29.78 0.26 -10.01
CA TRP A 42 -29.01 -0.91 -10.45
C TRP A 42 -28.68 -1.86 -9.31
N LYS A 43 -28.92 -3.15 -9.56
CA LYS A 43 -28.45 -4.27 -8.75
C LYS A 43 -27.27 -4.93 -9.45
N ALA A 44 -26.14 -5.01 -8.77
CA ALA A 44 -25.00 -5.79 -9.21
C ALA A 44 -25.06 -7.20 -8.62
N SER A 45 -24.76 -8.20 -9.44
CA SER A 45 -24.59 -9.59 -9.03
C SER A 45 -23.25 -10.09 -9.54
N VAL A 46 -22.42 -10.62 -8.64
CA VAL A 46 -21.14 -11.21 -9.00
C VAL A 46 -21.41 -12.58 -9.64
N LEU A 47 -21.03 -12.74 -10.90
CA LEU A 47 -21.14 -14.00 -11.62
C LEU A 47 -19.91 -14.86 -11.39
N ASN A 48 -18.72 -14.27 -11.53
CA ASN A 48 -17.45 -14.95 -11.35
C ASN A 48 -16.41 -14.02 -10.73
N PHE A 49 -15.51 -14.58 -9.92
CA PHE A 49 -14.40 -13.86 -9.31
C PHE A 49 -13.23 -14.81 -9.07
N GLY A 50 -12.01 -14.36 -9.36
CA GLY A 50 -10.82 -15.15 -9.11
C GLY A 50 -9.63 -14.75 -9.97
N ASN A 51 -8.74 -15.69 -10.24
CA ASN A 51 -7.55 -15.47 -11.05
C ASN A 51 -7.79 -15.98 -12.49
N PRO A 52 -7.64 -15.12 -13.52
CA PRO A 52 -7.99 -15.47 -14.90
C PRO A 52 -6.91 -16.28 -15.62
N LEU A 53 -5.65 -16.16 -15.17
CA LEU A 53 -4.49 -16.78 -15.81
C LEU A 53 -4.03 -18.03 -15.05
N GLU A 54 -3.25 -18.86 -15.74
CA GLU A 54 -2.47 -19.92 -15.13
C GLU A 54 -1.29 -19.33 -14.33
N ASP A 55 -0.73 -20.12 -13.42
CA ASP A 55 0.31 -19.65 -12.49
C ASP A 55 1.63 -19.30 -13.19
N ARG A 56 1.89 -19.91 -14.36
CA ARG A 56 3.10 -19.71 -15.16
C ARG A 56 2.78 -19.43 -16.61
N VAL A 57 3.73 -18.78 -17.28
CA VAL A 57 3.68 -18.62 -18.74
C VAL A 57 3.76 -20.02 -19.38
N PRO A 58 2.93 -20.33 -20.39
CA PRO A 58 2.89 -21.64 -21.02
C PRO A 58 4.28 -22.11 -21.44
N ASN A 59 4.64 -23.32 -21.00
CA ASN A 59 5.93 -23.96 -21.24
C ASN A 59 7.15 -23.21 -20.68
N GLN A 60 6.94 -22.30 -19.73
CA GLN A 60 8.02 -21.54 -19.09
C GLN A 60 8.07 -21.80 -17.59
N PRO A 61 9.27 -21.73 -16.99
CA PRO A 61 9.44 -21.91 -15.56
C PRO A 61 9.08 -20.65 -14.75
N PHE A 62 8.69 -19.54 -15.38
CA PHE A 62 8.40 -18.27 -14.70
C PHE A 62 6.93 -17.84 -14.84
N SER A 63 6.48 -17.06 -13.87
CA SER A 63 5.14 -16.46 -13.82
C SER A 63 5.06 -15.22 -14.70
N TYR A 64 3.85 -14.85 -15.10
CA TYR A 64 3.60 -13.67 -15.94
C TYR A 64 4.06 -12.37 -15.27
N SER A 65 3.95 -12.29 -13.95
CA SER A 65 4.26 -11.14 -13.12
C SER A 65 4.51 -11.61 -11.68
N ASP A 66 5.10 -10.77 -10.85
CA ASP A 66 5.20 -10.94 -9.39
C ASP A 66 3.84 -10.80 -8.69
N HIS A 67 2.84 -10.27 -9.39
CA HIS A 67 1.44 -10.21 -8.98
C HIS A 67 0.54 -11.04 -9.91
N ASN A 68 -0.27 -11.93 -9.33
CA ASN A 68 -1.30 -12.68 -10.05
C ASN A 68 -2.50 -11.78 -10.37
N ALA A 69 -2.95 -11.80 -11.63
CA ALA A 69 -4.10 -11.04 -12.08
C ALA A 69 -5.38 -11.42 -11.31
N VAL A 70 -6.26 -10.44 -11.10
CA VAL A 70 -7.59 -10.61 -10.49
C VAL A 70 -8.65 -10.24 -11.53
N THR A 71 -9.70 -11.06 -11.64
CA THR A 71 -10.84 -10.81 -12.52
C THR A 71 -12.14 -10.83 -11.74
N LEU A 72 -13.07 -9.98 -12.17
CA LEU A 72 -14.43 -9.91 -11.65
C LEU A 72 -15.41 -9.79 -12.82
N GLU A 73 -16.39 -10.68 -12.85
CA GLU A 73 -17.51 -10.61 -13.79
C GLU A 73 -18.77 -10.20 -13.02
N VAL A 74 -19.34 -9.05 -13.37
CA VAL A 74 -20.52 -8.48 -12.72
C VAL A 74 -21.66 -8.35 -13.72
N ARG A 75 -22.84 -8.84 -13.34
CA ARG A 75 -24.09 -8.58 -14.05
C ARG A 75 -24.88 -7.49 -13.35
N PHE A 76 -25.20 -6.44 -14.10
CA PHE A 76 -26.09 -5.37 -13.66
C PHE A 76 -27.52 -5.64 -14.14
N SER A 77 -28.48 -5.52 -13.24
CA SER A 77 -29.91 -5.64 -13.51
C SER A 77 -30.66 -4.47 -12.88
N ARG A 78 -31.70 -3.93 -13.53
CA ARG A 78 -32.54 -2.90 -12.91
C ARG A 78 -33.39 -3.50 -11.78
N LEU A 79 -33.44 -2.80 -10.66
CA LEU A 79 -34.32 -3.08 -9.53
C LEU A 79 -35.76 -2.73 -9.91
N SER A 80 -36.69 -3.68 -9.73
CA SER A 80 -38.13 -3.43 -9.81
C SER A 80 -38.64 -2.83 -8.49
N GLY A 81 -39.78 -2.10 -8.53
CA GLY A 81 -40.23 -1.17 -7.47
C GLY A 81 -40.26 -1.67 -6.02
N SER A 82 -40.31 -2.98 -5.75
CA SER A 82 -40.23 -3.53 -4.38
C SER A 82 -38.79 -3.67 -3.83
N GLN A 83 -37.75 -3.55 -4.66
CA GLN A 83 -36.34 -3.74 -4.29
C GLN A 83 -35.51 -2.44 -4.32
N MET A 84 -36.11 -1.27 -4.62
CA MET A 84 -35.40 0.01 -4.75
C MET A 84 -34.68 0.49 -3.47
N HIS A 85 -35.04 -0.04 -2.30
CA HIS A 85 -34.44 0.32 -1.02
C HIS A 85 -33.49 -0.74 -0.45
N GLN A 86 -33.24 -1.85 -1.15
CA GLN A 86 -32.32 -2.87 -0.64
C GLN A 86 -30.89 -2.54 -1.08
N ARG A 87 -30.09 -1.97 -0.17
CA ARG A 87 -28.64 -1.86 -0.36
C ARG A 87 -28.05 -3.25 -0.55
N VAL A 88 -27.32 -3.45 -1.65
CA VAL A 88 -26.61 -4.72 -1.93
C VAL A 88 -25.32 -4.70 -1.12
N TYR A 89 -25.30 -5.45 -0.03
CA TYR A 89 -24.10 -5.67 0.79
C TYR A 89 -23.29 -6.84 0.21
N SER A 90 -21.96 -6.76 0.33
CA SER A 90 -21.11 -7.95 0.18
C SER A 90 -21.56 -8.97 1.23
N LYS A 91 -21.84 -10.20 0.80
CA LYS A 91 -22.32 -11.29 1.67
C LYS A 91 -21.27 -11.80 2.66
N ASP A 92 -20.06 -11.25 2.64
CA ASP A 92 -18.86 -11.88 3.16
C ASP A 92 -18.05 -10.91 4.04
N ASP A 93 -17.63 -11.39 5.21
CA ASP A 93 -16.84 -10.67 6.22
C ASP A 93 -15.40 -10.36 5.73
N SER A 94 -14.98 -10.98 4.63
CA SER A 94 -13.65 -10.81 4.03
C SER A 94 -13.29 -9.36 3.67
N CYS A 95 -14.30 -8.52 3.36
CA CYS A 95 -14.10 -7.09 3.14
C CYS A 95 -13.69 -6.36 4.43
N TYR A 96 -14.27 -6.73 5.57
CA TYR A 96 -13.94 -6.14 6.87
C TYR A 96 -12.52 -6.50 7.29
N ASP A 97 -12.14 -7.78 7.13
CA ASP A 97 -10.78 -8.24 7.44
C ASP A 97 -9.73 -7.53 6.57
N SER A 98 -10.02 -7.33 5.28
CA SER A 98 -9.12 -6.61 4.36
C SER A 98 -8.95 -5.14 4.76
N VAL A 99 -10.03 -4.47 5.17
CA VAL A 99 -9.97 -3.07 5.64
C VAL A 99 -9.20 -2.97 6.95
N LYS A 100 -9.41 -3.91 7.88
CA LYS A 100 -8.70 -3.99 9.16
C LYS A 100 -7.20 -4.20 8.94
N GLU A 101 -6.83 -5.09 8.03
CA GLU A 101 -5.43 -5.30 7.64
C GLU A 101 -4.82 -4.03 7.04
N ALA A 102 -5.54 -3.35 6.12
CA ALA A 102 -5.07 -2.11 5.52
C ALA A 102 -4.84 -0.99 6.55
N ILE A 103 -5.74 -0.85 7.54
CA ILE A 103 -5.56 0.11 8.65
C ILE A 103 -4.29 -0.21 9.43
N LYS A 104 -4.08 -1.48 9.79
CA LYS A 104 -2.88 -1.92 10.51
C LYS A 104 -1.59 -1.59 9.74
N VAL A 105 -1.58 -1.81 8.43
CA VAL A 105 -0.43 -1.45 7.57
C VAL A 105 -0.17 0.06 7.59
N CYS A 106 -1.22 0.90 7.54
CA CYS A 106 -1.08 2.35 7.65
C CYS A 106 -0.51 2.79 9.02
N GLU A 107 -0.92 2.15 10.11
CA GLU A 107 -0.40 2.41 11.46
C GLU A 107 1.09 2.08 11.57
N GLU A 108 1.49 0.90 11.07
CA GLU A 108 2.90 0.47 11.05
C GLU A 108 3.77 1.39 10.18
N ALA A 109 3.26 1.83 9.02
CA ALA A 109 3.92 2.81 8.15
C ALA A 109 4.10 4.16 8.86
N THR A 110 3.08 4.62 9.60
CA THR A 110 3.12 5.88 10.35
C THR A 110 4.23 5.88 11.41
N VAL A 111 4.41 4.76 12.13
CA VAL A 111 5.52 4.60 13.08
C VAL A 111 6.86 4.64 12.37
N THR A 112 6.98 3.96 11.24
CA THR A 112 8.22 3.90 10.46
C THR A 112 8.64 5.26 9.91
N ILE A 113 7.69 6.03 9.38
CA ILE A 113 7.93 7.39 8.87
C ILE A 113 8.29 8.34 10.00
N SER A 114 7.68 8.19 11.17
CA SER A 114 8.04 8.98 12.36
C SER A 114 9.47 8.71 12.83
N LYS A 115 9.92 7.45 12.81
CA LYS A 115 11.31 7.08 13.11
C LYS A 115 12.28 7.63 12.06
N SER A 116 11.91 7.51 10.78
CA SER A 116 12.72 8.01 9.66
C SER A 116 12.90 9.53 9.72
N LYS A 117 11.85 10.27 10.10
CA LYS A 117 11.91 11.71 10.37
C LYS A 117 13.02 12.05 11.36
N THR A 118 13.01 11.39 12.51
CA THR A 118 13.96 11.64 13.60
C THR A 118 15.38 11.31 13.14
N LEU A 119 15.57 10.20 12.41
CA LEU A 119 16.86 9.83 11.85
C LEU A 119 17.40 10.90 10.90
N TYR A 120 16.60 11.32 9.91
CA TYR A 120 17.00 12.33 8.93
C TYR A 120 17.29 13.69 9.57
N LEU A 121 16.48 14.14 10.53
CA LEU A 121 16.70 15.40 11.23
C LEU A 121 17.94 15.34 12.14
N THR A 122 18.18 14.21 12.81
CA THR A 122 19.37 14.03 13.65
C THR A 122 20.64 14.05 12.79
N VAL A 123 20.68 13.23 11.74
CA VAL A 123 21.84 13.17 10.83
C VAL A 123 22.05 14.51 10.12
N GLY A 124 20.99 15.10 9.57
CA GLY A 124 21.05 16.40 8.91
C GLY A 124 21.51 17.51 9.87
N GLY A 125 21.02 17.51 11.11
CA GLY A 125 21.45 18.46 12.15
C GLY A 125 22.93 18.30 12.52
N LEU A 126 23.42 17.07 12.66
CA LEU A 126 24.84 16.80 12.93
C LEU A 126 25.74 17.24 11.77
N LEU A 127 25.34 16.97 10.52
CA LEU A 127 26.07 17.44 9.34
C LEU A 127 26.08 18.96 9.26
N PHE A 128 24.96 19.61 9.56
CA PHE A 128 24.87 21.06 9.59
C PHE A 128 25.79 21.67 10.66
N MET A 129 25.79 21.11 11.88
CA MET A 129 26.69 21.54 12.95
C MET A 129 28.16 21.33 12.59
N PHE A 130 28.51 20.22 11.94
CA PHE A 130 29.85 19.97 11.44
C PHE A 130 30.26 21.01 10.39
N LEU A 131 29.38 21.34 9.44
CA LEU A 131 29.64 22.37 8.43
C LEU A 131 29.86 23.75 9.07
N LEU A 132 29.08 24.11 10.08
CA LEU A 132 29.25 25.36 10.83
C LEU A 132 30.56 25.39 11.63
N GLY A 133 30.88 24.31 12.35
CA GLY A 133 32.07 24.23 13.20
C GLY A 133 33.38 24.20 12.41
N THR A 134 33.34 23.82 11.14
CA THR A 134 34.51 23.75 10.26
C THR A 134 34.67 24.98 9.36
N VAL A 135 33.77 25.97 9.42
CA VAL A 135 33.91 27.21 8.64
C VAL A 135 35.25 27.87 8.97
N GLY A 136 36.05 28.15 7.94
CA GLY A 136 37.36 28.80 8.08
C GLY A 136 38.55 27.86 8.35
N PHE A 137 38.32 26.57 8.62
CA PHE A 137 39.39 25.60 8.89
C PHE A 137 39.72 24.69 7.70
N TRP A 138 39.08 24.89 6.55
CA TRP A 138 39.29 24.08 5.35
C TRP A 138 40.58 24.50 4.60
N PRO A 139 41.47 23.56 4.24
CA PRO A 139 42.65 23.87 3.44
C PRO A 139 42.28 24.33 2.02
N PRO A 140 43.06 25.22 1.39
CA PRO A 140 42.82 25.68 0.01
C PRO A 140 43.22 24.60 -1.00
N ASN A 141 42.39 23.57 -1.14
CA ASN A 141 42.57 22.50 -2.13
C ASN A 141 41.20 22.09 -2.67
N VAL A 142 41.12 21.96 -4.00
CA VAL A 142 39.92 21.59 -4.76
C VAL A 142 39.26 20.32 -4.22
N LEU A 143 40.03 19.34 -3.74
CA LEU A 143 39.48 18.11 -3.16
C LEU A 143 38.62 18.38 -1.91
N TYR A 144 39.03 19.32 -1.05
CA TYR A 144 38.24 19.71 0.13
C TYR A 144 37.00 20.50 -0.26
N ASP A 145 37.08 21.35 -1.29
CA ASP A 145 35.93 22.09 -1.80
C ASP A 145 34.86 21.15 -2.36
N VAL A 146 35.25 20.13 -3.14
CA VAL A 146 34.35 19.09 -3.64
C VAL A 146 33.72 18.30 -2.48
N THR A 147 34.53 17.93 -1.49
CA THR A 147 34.05 17.19 -0.31
C THR A 147 33.00 18.01 0.46
N LYS A 148 33.26 19.30 0.68
CA LYS A 148 32.33 20.23 1.33
C LYS A 148 31.01 20.35 0.57
N LEU A 149 31.06 20.40 -0.76
CA LEU A 149 29.87 20.44 -1.60
C LEU A 149 29.03 19.17 -1.44
N ILE A 150 29.66 17.99 -1.44
CA ILE A 150 28.98 16.71 -1.21
C ILE A 150 28.32 16.67 0.17
N ILE A 151 29.05 17.05 1.24
CA ILE A 151 28.50 17.08 2.60
C ILE A 151 27.31 18.05 2.69
N THR A 152 27.41 19.20 2.03
CA THR A 152 26.32 20.19 1.97
C THR A 152 25.10 19.64 1.24
N ALA A 153 25.30 18.97 0.10
CA ALA A 153 24.22 18.32 -0.64
C ALA A 153 23.53 17.22 0.19
N LEU A 154 24.30 16.39 0.90
CA LEU A 154 23.78 15.37 1.81
C LEU A 154 23.01 15.99 2.99
N CYS A 155 23.55 17.05 3.58
CA CYS A 155 22.89 17.80 4.65
C CYS A 155 21.53 18.33 4.19
N LEU A 156 21.48 18.99 3.03
CA LEU A 156 20.24 19.51 2.45
C LEU A 156 19.26 18.38 2.15
N TYR A 157 19.72 17.28 1.56
CA TYR A 157 18.90 16.10 1.31
C TYR A 157 18.27 15.58 2.60
N CYS A 158 19.06 15.38 3.66
CA CYS A 158 18.54 14.91 4.95
C CYS A 158 17.51 15.88 5.55
N LEU A 159 17.74 17.19 5.47
CA LEU A 159 16.78 18.19 5.98
C LEU A 159 15.47 18.21 5.17
N VAL A 160 15.55 18.14 3.85
CA VAL A 160 14.37 18.07 2.97
C VAL A 160 13.57 16.80 3.24
N MET A 161 14.25 15.65 3.38
CA MET A 161 13.60 14.38 3.70
C MET A 161 12.95 14.39 5.08
N GLY A 162 13.64 14.94 6.08
CA GLY A 162 13.15 15.02 7.46
C GLY A 162 12.00 16.02 7.67
N ILE A 163 11.86 17.03 6.81
CA ILE A 163 10.82 18.07 6.95
C ILE A 163 9.73 17.90 5.89
N LEU A 164 10.08 18.15 4.63
CA LEU A 164 9.12 18.40 3.57
C LEU A 164 8.55 17.09 3.04
N TRP A 165 9.42 16.12 2.71
CA TRP A 165 9.01 14.80 2.27
C TRP A 165 8.21 14.08 3.36
N ASN A 166 8.73 14.07 4.59
CA ASN A 166 8.05 13.47 5.73
C ASN A 166 6.62 14.00 5.93
N LYS A 167 6.43 15.32 5.79
CA LYS A 167 5.11 15.95 5.90
C LYS A 167 4.16 15.50 4.80
N ILE A 168 4.64 15.45 3.55
CA ILE A 168 3.85 14.98 2.41
C ILE A 168 3.41 13.53 2.63
N GLU A 169 4.36 12.65 2.96
CA GLU A 169 4.14 11.22 3.14
C GLU A 169 3.19 10.94 4.32
N MET A 170 3.41 11.59 5.45
CA MET A 170 2.56 11.47 6.63
C MET A 170 1.12 11.94 6.36
N ASN A 171 0.96 13.06 5.64
CA ASN A 171 -0.38 13.57 5.31
C ASN A 171 -1.11 12.62 4.35
N SER A 172 -0.40 12.08 3.36
CA SER A 172 -0.96 11.10 2.41
C SER A 172 -1.45 9.85 3.13
N LEU A 173 -0.63 9.30 4.05
CA LEU A 173 -1.02 8.12 4.83
C LEU A 173 -2.18 8.37 5.76
N LYS A 174 -2.16 9.49 6.51
CA LYS A 174 -3.27 9.85 7.40
C LYS A 174 -4.59 10.00 6.64
N SER A 175 -4.55 10.61 5.45
CA SER A 175 -5.74 10.73 4.61
C SER A 175 -6.29 9.36 4.20
N GLY A 176 -5.42 8.42 3.81
CA GLY A 176 -5.82 7.05 3.48
C GLY A 176 -6.39 6.31 4.69
N GLN A 177 -5.68 6.38 5.83
CA GLN A 177 -6.10 5.74 7.08
C GLN A 177 -7.45 6.26 7.56
N THR A 178 -7.66 7.57 7.64
CA THR A 178 -8.94 8.15 8.06
C THR A 178 -10.09 7.75 7.12
N ALA A 179 -9.84 7.63 5.81
CA ALA A 179 -10.85 7.14 4.88
C ALA A 179 -11.26 5.69 5.17
N LEU A 180 -10.29 4.82 5.48
CA LEU A 180 -10.53 3.42 5.85
C LEU A 180 -11.24 3.29 7.20
N GLU A 181 -10.84 4.08 8.19
CA GLU A 181 -11.48 4.12 9.52
C GLU A 181 -12.93 4.59 9.42
N ASN A 182 -13.21 5.64 8.63
CA ASN A 182 -14.56 6.13 8.39
C ASN A 182 -15.41 5.08 7.67
N PHE A 183 -14.84 4.40 6.67
CA PHE A 183 -15.53 3.29 6.00
C PHE A 183 -15.87 2.17 7.00
N SER A 184 -14.91 1.75 7.82
CA SER A 184 -15.11 0.71 8.84
C SER A 184 -16.18 1.11 9.87
N ARG A 185 -16.16 2.36 10.36
CA ARG A 185 -17.16 2.86 11.32
C ARG A 185 -18.56 2.89 10.72
N SER A 186 -18.71 3.42 9.51
CA SER A 186 -20.01 3.47 8.82
C SER A 186 -20.63 2.08 8.60
N ARG A 187 -19.80 1.04 8.48
CA ARG A 187 -20.26 -0.35 8.38
C ARG A 187 -20.71 -0.91 9.72
N TYR A 188 -19.99 -0.61 10.79
CA TYR A 188 -20.35 -1.04 12.14
C TYR A 188 -21.70 -0.47 12.58
N ASP A 189 -21.91 0.83 12.34
CA ASP A 189 -23.16 1.52 12.69
C ASP A 189 -24.38 0.89 11.96
N LEU A 190 -24.19 0.41 10.72
CA LEU A 190 -25.22 -0.28 9.95
C LEU A 190 -25.53 -1.72 10.42
N ILE A 191 -24.63 -2.35 11.18
CA ILE A 191 -24.83 -3.71 11.73
C ILE A 191 -25.47 -3.64 13.12
N ALA A 192 -25.29 -2.53 13.83
CA ALA A 192 -25.82 -2.31 15.17
C ALA A 192 -27.29 -1.83 15.21
N GLU A 193 -27.84 -1.40 14.06
CA GLU A 193 -29.27 -1.09 13.84
C GLU A 193 -30.06 -2.32 13.39
#